data_AF-A0A6N2C0C3-F1
#
_entry.id   AF-A0A6N2C0C3-F1
#
_cell.length_a   1.000
_cell.length_b   1.000
_cell.length_c   1.000
_cell.angle_alpha   90.00
_cell.angle_beta   90.00
_cell.angle_gamma   90.00
#
_symmetry.space_group_name_H-M   'P 1'
#
loop_
_entity.id
_entity.type
_entity.pdbx_description
1 polymer ?
#
loop_
_entity_poly.entity_id
_entity_poly.type
_entity_poly.pdbx_seq_one_letter_code
_entity_poly.pdbx_strand_id
1 'polypeptide(L)'
;LVEREETWWEIGAARGLIEGPWVLCGDFNTVRYPSEKKNCNKINKGMTDFSDFIEDMELVDPELSGGKYTWKKGDRHSTAARLDRILFSEEWEAKFRNIRQHILHRVTSDHSSI
;
A
#
# COMPACT_ATOMS: atom_id res chain seq x y z
N LEU A 1 16.11 7.28 -2.06
CA LEU A 1 16.31 5.80 -2.04
C LEU A 1 16.69 5.38 -0.63
N VAL A 2 17.73 5.97 -0.02
CA VAL A 2 18.15 5.71 1.38
C VAL A 2 17.01 5.94 2.40
N GLU A 3 16.34 7.09 2.35
CA GLU A 3 15.27 7.44 3.32
C GLU A 3 14.10 6.44 3.36
N ARG A 4 13.84 5.73 2.25
CA ARG A 4 12.73 4.78 2.16
C ARG A 4 13.06 3.43 2.77
N GLU A 5 14.30 2.97 2.58
CA GLU A 5 14.80 1.75 3.23
C GLU A 5 14.85 1.93 4.76
N GLU A 6 15.25 3.12 5.22
CA GLU A 6 15.21 3.48 6.65
C GLU A 6 13.78 3.44 7.20
N THR A 7 12.80 3.96 6.46
CA THR A 7 11.38 3.91 6.88
C THR A 7 10.89 2.46 7.07
N TRP A 8 11.21 1.55 6.14
CA TRP A 8 10.83 0.13 6.26
C TRP A 8 11.47 -0.55 7.45
N TRP A 9 12.75 -0.23 7.70
CA TRP A 9 13.46 -0.73 8.87
C TRP A 9 12.86 -0.21 10.18
N GLU A 10 12.53 1.09 10.26
CA GLU A 10 11.90 1.69 11.44
C GLU A 10 10.53 1.08 11.74
N ILE A 11 9.72 0.84 10.71
CA ILE A 11 8.42 0.16 10.88
C ILE A 11 8.61 -1.28 11.37
N GLY A 12 9.58 -2.01 10.81
CA GLY A 12 9.92 -3.36 11.28
C GLY A 12 10.44 -3.37 12.73
N ALA A 13 11.26 -2.39 13.11
CA ALA A 13 11.71 -2.23 14.49
C ALA A 13 10.54 -1.92 15.42
N ALA A 14 9.61 -1.04 15.02
CA ALA A 14 8.41 -0.74 15.78
C ALA A 14 7.51 -1.97 15.94
N ARG A 15 7.38 -2.81 14.90
CA ARG A 15 6.65 -4.08 14.98
C ARG A 15 7.22 -5.00 16.07
N GLY A 16 8.54 -5.03 16.26
CA GLY A 16 9.18 -5.80 17.33
C GLY A 16 8.81 -5.35 18.75
N LEU A 17 8.22 -4.16 18.91
CA LEU A 17 7.79 -3.59 20.19
C LEU A 17 6.27 -3.75 20.44
N ILE A 18 5.51 -4.18 19.44
CA ILE A 18 4.05 -4.28 19.50
C ILE A 18 3.64 -5.75 19.68
N GLU A 19 2.78 -6.01 20.65
CA GLU A 19 2.16 -7.32 20.85
C GLU A 19 0.76 -7.38 20.21
N GLY A 20 0.46 -8.51 19.56
CA GLY A 20 -0.86 -8.80 19.00
C GLY A 20 -1.10 -8.27 17.57
N PRO A 21 -2.36 -8.39 17.08
CA PRO A 21 -2.74 -7.98 15.73
C PRO A 21 -2.45 -6.50 15.47
N TRP A 22 -1.90 -6.18 14.29
CA TRP A 22 -1.54 -4.81 13.93
C TRP A 22 -1.95 -4.46 12.50
N VAL A 23 -2.06 -3.16 12.25
CA VAL A 23 -2.50 -2.57 10.98
C VAL A 23 -1.57 -1.41 10.65
N LEU A 24 -1.13 -1.34 9.40
CA LEU A 24 -0.49 -0.19 8.80
C LEU A 24 -1.45 0.43 7.78
N CYS A 25 -1.66 1.75 7.85
CA CYS A 25 -2.53 2.44 6.91
C CYS A 25 -1.93 3.78 6.49
N GLY A 26 -2.02 4.09 5.20
CA GLY A 26 -1.62 5.40 4.67
C GLY A 26 -1.10 5.34 3.25
N ASP A 27 -0.48 6.45 2.84
CA ASP A 27 0.22 6.59 1.57
C ASP A 27 1.67 6.07 1.70
N PHE A 28 1.96 4.95 1.03
CA PHE A 28 3.29 4.34 1.01
C PHE A 28 4.17 4.93 -0.10
N ASN A 29 3.61 5.77 -0.97
CA ASN A 29 4.28 6.47 -2.07
C ASN A 29 5.12 5.54 -2.99
N THR A 30 4.67 4.29 -3.09
CA THR A 30 5.23 3.25 -3.94
C THR A 30 4.14 2.22 -4.29
N VAL A 31 4.32 1.50 -5.39
CA VAL A 31 3.41 0.43 -5.80
C VAL A 31 4.11 -0.92 -5.61
N ARG A 32 3.35 -2.00 -5.41
CA ARG A 32 3.89 -3.36 -5.31
C ARG A 32 4.15 -3.96 -6.69
N TYR A 33 3.23 -3.73 -7.63
CA TYR A 33 3.31 -4.29 -8.98
C TYR A 33 3.25 -3.22 -10.08
N PRO A 34 3.86 -3.45 -11.27
CA PRO A 34 3.73 -2.53 -12.40
C PRO A 34 2.27 -2.26 -12.81
N SER A 35 1.40 -3.26 -12.69
CA SER A 35 -0.04 -3.17 -13.00
C SER A 35 -0.79 -2.13 -12.15
N GLU A 36 -0.26 -1.80 -10.98
CA GLU A 36 -0.82 -0.82 -10.06
C GLU A 36 -0.44 0.62 -10.40
N LYS A 37 0.37 0.83 -11.45
CA LYS A 37 0.74 2.14 -12.00
C LYS A 37 0.34 2.24 -13.46
N LYS A 38 -0.36 3.31 -13.81
CA LYS A 38 -0.81 3.55 -15.19
C LYS A 38 0.38 3.62 -16.15
N ASN A 39 0.28 2.90 -17.26
CA ASN A 39 1.30 2.80 -18.31
C ASN A 39 2.67 2.28 -17.82
N CYS A 40 2.71 1.50 -16.75
CA CYS A 40 3.94 0.88 -16.25
C CYS A 40 3.98 -0.61 -16.56
N ASN A 41 5.10 -1.07 -17.10
CA ASN A 41 5.35 -2.48 -17.44
C ASN A 41 6.72 -2.98 -16.95
N LYS A 42 7.44 -2.18 -16.18
CA LYS A 42 8.77 -2.50 -15.65
C LYS A 42 8.73 -2.52 -14.13
N ILE A 43 9.30 -3.56 -13.55
CA ILE A 43 9.62 -3.61 -12.13
C ILE A 43 10.81 -2.68 -11.88
N ASN A 44 10.80 -1.98 -10.75
CA ASN A 44 11.92 -1.19 -10.28
C ASN A 44 12.23 -1.56 -8.82
N LYS A 45 13.41 -1.17 -8.34
CA LYS A 45 13.87 -1.48 -6.97
C LYS A 45 12.86 -1.10 -5.89
N GLY A 46 12.22 0.07 -5.97
CA GLY A 46 11.23 0.48 -4.97
C GLY A 46 9.94 -0.34 -4.95
N MET A 47 9.61 -1.06 -6.04
CA MET A 47 8.51 -2.04 -6.06
C MET A 47 8.94 -3.36 -5.40
N THR A 48 10.17 -3.79 -5.69
CA THR A 48 10.77 -4.99 -5.07
C THR A 48 10.91 -4.79 -3.57
N ASP A 49 11.57 -3.73 -3.12
CA ASP A 49 11.78 -3.44 -1.69
C ASP A 49 10.46 -3.34 -0.91
N PHE A 50 9.41 -2.79 -1.54
CA PHE A 50 8.10 -2.70 -0.90
C PHE A 50 7.36 -4.04 -0.85
N SER A 51 7.54 -4.88 -1.87
CA SER A 51 7.01 -6.25 -1.88
C SER A 51 7.69 -7.09 -0.81
N ASP A 52 9.02 -7.01 -0.75
CA ASP A 52 9.85 -7.71 0.22
C ASP A 52 9.48 -7.25 1.64
N PHE A 53 9.31 -5.94 1.89
CA PHE A 53 8.85 -5.44 3.18
C PHE A 53 7.49 -6.02 3.60
N ILE A 54 6.51 -6.08 2.68
CA ILE A 54 5.19 -6.66 2.97
C ILE A 54 5.32 -8.15 3.31
N GLU A 55 6.18 -8.88 2.60
CA GLU A 55 6.41 -10.31 2.78
C GLU A 55 7.17 -10.61 4.08
N ASP A 56 8.27 -9.89 4.34
CA ASP A 56 9.10 -10.02 5.55
C ASP A 56 8.31 -9.72 6.83
N MET A 57 7.34 -8.80 6.75
CA MET A 57 6.47 -8.43 7.86
C MET A 57 5.19 -9.27 7.96
N GLU A 58 5.02 -10.27 7.09
CA GLU A 58 3.86 -11.16 7.02
C GLU A 58 2.53 -10.36 6.97
N LEU A 59 2.52 -9.31 6.15
CA LEU A 59 1.38 -8.42 5.99
C LEU A 59 0.48 -8.88 4.86
N VAL A 60 -0.81 -8.91 5.16
CA VAL A 60 -1.87 -9.08 4.18
C VAL A 60 -2.17 -7.76 3.49
N ASP A 61 -2.16 -7.77 2.16
CA ASP A 61 -2.59 -6.65 1.31
C ASP A 61 -3.91 -7.03 0.58
N PRO A 62 -5.07 -6.62 1.11
CA PRO A 62 -6.35 -6.91 0.48
C PRO A 62 -6.46 -6.33 -0.94
N GLU A 63 -7.31 -6.94 -1.75
CA GLU A 63 -7.69 -6.37 -3.03
C GLU A 63 -8.39 -5.01 -2.83
N LEU A 64 -8.01 -4.04 -3.68
CA LEU A 64 -8.69 -2.76 -3.79
C LEU A 64 -9.88 -2.86 -4.74
N SER A 65 -11.07 -2.61 -4.21
CA SER A 65 -12.33 -2.60 -4.96
C SER A 65 -12.81 -1.17 -5.27
N GLY A 66 -13.77 -1.03 -6.19
CA GLY A 66 -14.30 0.29 -6.60
C GLY A 66 -13.42 1.07 -7.59
N GLY A 67 -12.20 0.58 -7.86
CA GLY A 67 -11.31 1.10 -8.89
C GLY A 67 -9.87 0.60 -8.71
N LYS A 68 -8.95 1.08 -9.55
CA LYS A 68 -7.56 0.59 -9.60
C LYS A 68 -6.52 1.49 -8.93
N TYR A 69 -6.84 2.76 -8.73
CA TYR A 69 -5.83 3.77 -8.36
C TYR A 69 -6.37 4.68 -7.27
N THR A 70 -5.61 4.78 -6.18
CA THR A 70 -5.90 5.69 -5.07
C THR A 70 -5.36 7.08 -5.37
N TRP A 71 -4.33 7.22 -6.20
CA TRP A 71 -3.76 8.51 -6.58
C TRP A 71 -3.85 8.75 -8.09
N LYS A 72 -4.21 9.98 -8.49
CA LYS A 72 -4.32 10.38 -9.91
C LYS A 72 -3.91 11.85 -10.11
N LYS A 73 -3.00 12.12 -11.03
CA LYS A 73 -2.52 13.47 -11.37
C LYS A 73 -2.44 13.71 -12.88
N GLY A 74 -2.39 14.98 -13.25
CA GLY A 74 -2.24 15.44 -14.64
C GLY A 74 -3.54 15.48 -15.41
N ASP A 75 -3.45 16.04 -16.61
CA ASP A 75 -4.61 16.30 -17.46
C ASP A 75 -5.31 14.97 -17.83
N ARG A 76 -6.63 14.91 -17.62
CA ARG A 76 -7.44 13.68 -17.74
C ARG A 76 -6.85 12.46 -17.00
N HIS A 77 -6.17 12.68 -15.87
CA HIS A 77 -5.52 11.62 -15.08
C HIS A 77 -4.48 10.82 -15.90
N SER A 78 -3.62 11.52 -16.63
CA SER A 78 -2.55 10.93 -17.43
C SER A 78 -1.59 10.06 -16.60
N THR A 79 -1.44 10.37 -15.30
CA THR A 79 -0.68 9.57 -14.34
C THR A 79 -1.60 9.09 -13.21
N ALA A 80 -1.51 7.81 -12.86
CA ALA A 80 -2.28 7.23 -11.77
C ALA A 80 -1.54 6.03 -11.15
N ALA A 81 -1.72 5.81 -9.85
CA ALA A 81 -1.12 4.70 -9.12
C ALA A 81 -1.96 4.29 -7.89
N ARG A 82 -1.80 3.06 -7.40
CA ARG A 82 -2.27 2.63 -6.07
C ARG A 82 -1.17 2.85 -5.03
N LEU A 83 -1.22 4.00 -4.35
CA LEU A 83 -0.22 4.41 -3.36
C LEU A 83 -0.71 4.25 -1.92
N ASP A 84 -2.02 4.34 -1.71
CA ASP A 84 -2.65 4.24 -0.41
C ASP A 84 -3.05 2.78 -0.15
N ARG A 85 -2.72 2.25 1.04
CA ARG A 85 -3.09 0.89 1.45
C ARG A 85 -3.45 0.82 2.92
N ILE A 86 -4.31 -0.14 3.24
CA ILE A 86 -4.48 -0.70 4.57
C ILE A 86 -3.89 -2.11 4.53
N LEU A 87 -2.76 -2.29 5.19
CA LEU A 87 -2.07 -3.57 5.36
C LEU A 87 -2.29 -4.03 6.80
N PHE A 88 -2.46 -5.32 7.01
CA PHE A 88 -2.66 -5.85 8.36
C PHE A 88 -2.05 -7.23 8.51
N SER A 89 -1.77 -7.62 9.74
CA SER A 89 -1.12 -8.89 10.01
C SER A 89 -2.03 -10.08 9.85
N GLU A 90 -1.46 -11.27 9.68
CA GLU A 90 -2.23 -12.51 9.61
C GLU A 90 -3.10 -12.74 10.85
N GLU A 91 -2.64 -12.34 12.04
CA GLU A 91 -3.44 -12.43 13.27
C GLU A 91 -4.68 -11.52 13.22
N TRP A 92 -4.59 -10.38 12.52
CA TRP A 92 -5.73 -9.50 12.29
C TRP A 92 -6.74 -10.15 11.34
N GLU A 93 -6.30 -10.71 10.22
CA GLU A 93 -7.14 -11.46 9.26
C GLU A 93 -7.84 -12.64 9.94
N ALA A 94 -7.11 -13.41 10.75
CA ALA A 94 -7.65 -14.56 11.47
C ALA A 94 -8.81 -14.18 12.40
N LYS A 95 -8.73 -12.98 13.00
CA LYS A 95 -9.76 -12.44 13.89
C LYS A 95 -10.92 -11.78 13.13
N PHE A 96 -10.62 -11.08 12.05
CA PHE A 96 -11.57 -10.32 11.26
C PHE A 96 -11.53 -10.79 9.80
N ARG A 97 -12.45 -11.68 9.45
CA ARG A 97 -12.48 -12.30 8.12
C ARG A 97 -13.10 -11.38 7.07
N ASN A 98 -12.69 -11.58 5.81
CA ASN A 98 -13.26 -10.93 4.62
C ASN A 98 -13.09 -9.41 4.60
N ILE A 99 -11.96 -8.90 5.10
CA ILE A 99 -11.63 -7.47 5.00
C ILE A 99 -11.41 -7.11 3.53
N ARG A 100 -11.94 -5.95 3.12
CA ARG A 100 -11.79 -5.41 1.77
C ARG A 100 -11.44 -3.94 1.84
N GLN A 101 -10.60 -3.48 0.92
CA GLN A 101 -10.33 -2.07 0.72
C GLN A 101 -11.25 -1.55 -0.40
N HIS A 102 -11.83 -0.36 -0.26
CA HIS A 102 -12.74 0.19 -1.27
C HIS A 102 -12.49 1.67 -1.51
N ILE A 103 -12.24 2.03 -2.77
CA ILE A 103 -12.05 3.43 -3.16
C ILE A 103 -13.33 4.24 -2.92
N LEU A 104 -13.21 5.32 -2.16
CA LEU A 104 -14.26 6.31 -1.97
C LEU A 104 -14.22 7.41 -3.03
N HIS A 105 -15.34 8.11 -3.17
CA HIS A 105 -15.48 9.21 -4.12
C HIS A 105 -14.53 10.36 -3.77
N ARG A 106 -13.66 10.71 -4.72
CA ARG A 106 -12.68 11.79 -4.58
C ARG A 106 -13.36 13.15 -4.66
N VAL A 107 -13.09 14.03 -3.70
CA VAL A 107 -13.69 15.38 -3.65
C VAL A 107 -12.68 16.46 -4.05
N THR A 108 -11.56 16.59 -3.33
CA THR A 108 -10.62 17.72 -3.49
C THR A 108 -9.14 17.32 -3.60
N SER A 109 -8.75 16.16 -3.09
CA SER A 109 -7.37 15.67 -3.15
C SER A 109 -7.06 15.01 -4.50
N ASP A 110 -5.78 14.88 -4.87
CA ASP A 110 -5.34 13.96 -5.93
C ASP A 110 -5.34 12.49 -5.48
N HIS A 111 -5.52 12.25 -4.18
CA HIS A 111 -5.82 10.96 -3.57
C HIS A 111 -7.33 10.73 -3.37
N SER A 112 -7.77 9.50 -3.58
CA SER A 112 -9.05 8.96 -3.15
C SER A 112 -8.85 8.22 -1.83
N SER A 113 -9.69 8.51 -0.83
CA SER A 113 -9.74 7.71 0.40
C SER A 113 -10.11 6.25 0.12
N ILE A 114 -9.63 5.35 0.96
CA ILE A 114 -9.88 3.89 0.91
C ILE A 114 -10.42 3.36 2.22
#